data_AF-A0A167MHT9-F1
#
_entry.id   AF-A0A167MHT9-F1
#
_cell.length_a   1.000
_cell.length_b   1.000
_cell.length_c   1.000
_cell.angle_alpha   90.00
_cell.angle_beta   90.00
_cell.angle_gamma   90.00
#
_symmetry.space_group_name_H-M   'P 1'
#
loop_
_entity.id
_entity.type
_entity.pdbx_description
1 polymer ?
#
loop_
_entity_poly.entity_id
_entity_poly.type
_entity_poly.pdbx_seq_one_letter_code
_entity_poly.pdbx_strand_id
1 'polypeptide(L)'
;KTNHDVKGGFTKALGHGVDASNIYGDDLMRQHQLRLHVDGKMKYQLVNGEMYPPTVSEVPVHMVYPEGFPPEQRLVTGQELFGILPGLTMYATIWLREHNRVCDILKAEHPTWDDEQLFQTTRLIIIGEIINIIIEEYVQQLSGYLLKLKFDPSLLFSVRFQYSNRIALEFCQLYHWHPLMPDSFLIDGDEIPYSQFFYNTSLLMHYGVEKLVDSFSRQPAGQIGGGHNSHEAVLKVAEMVIRESRATRVQPFNQYRKRFNLKPYTSFYDFTDDIEMARGLEELYGDIDALEFYPGVLLEKTRPGGIFGESMVEMGAPFSLKGLLGNPICSP
;
A
#
# COMPACT_ATOMS: atom_id res chain seq x y z
N LYS A 1 4.39 3.42 8.23
CA LYS A 1 5.59 2.55 8.43
C LYS A 1 6.89 3.35 8.52
N THR A 2 6.95 4.57 7.98
CA THR A 2 7.99 5.56 8.34
C THR A 2 8.00 5.83 9.84
N ASN A 3 9.18 5.95 10.43
CA ASN A 3 9.35 6.36 11.82
C ASN A 3 9.50 7.89 11.87
N HIS A 4 8.46 8.58 12.33
CA HIS A 4 8.44 10.05 12.41
C HIS A 4 9.09 10.59 13.69
N ASP A 5 9.47 9.72 14.64
CA ASP A 5 10.11 10.11 15.90
C ASP A 5 11.62 10.38 15.74
N VAL A 6 12.18 10.06 14.57
CA VAL A 6 13.61 10.20 14.28
C VAL A 6 13.82 10.97 12.97
N LYS A 7 14.78 11.90 12.96
CA LYS A 7 15.16 12.67 11.75
C LYS A 7 15.99 11.80 10.80
N GLY A 8 15.54 11.65 9.56
CA GLY A 8 16.18 10.81 8.54
C GLY A 8 15.23 9.69 8.12
N GLY A 9 15.35 9.16 6.90
CA GLY A 9 14.40 8.18 6.33
C GLY A 9 14.39 6.81 7.02
N PHE A 10 13.91 6.75 8.26
CA PHE A 10 13.83 5.55 9.09
C PHE A 10 12.49 4.83 8.92
N THR A 11 12.51 3.51 9.03
CA THR A 11 11.31 2.65 8.94
C THR A 11 11.18 1.79 10.19
N LYS A 12 9.93 1.58 10.64
CA LYS A 12 9.59 0.56 11.65
C LYS A 12 9.47 -0.84 11.02
N ALA A 13 9.24 -0.93 9.71
CA ALA A 13 9.07 -2.20 9.00
C ALA A 13 10.42 -2.76 8.54
N LEU A 14 11.07 -3.50 9.44
CA LEU A 14 12.41 -4.04 9.25
C LEU A 14 12.48 -5.17 8.21
N GLY A 15 11.36 -5.78 7.83
CA GLY A 15 11.30 -6.83 6.82
C GLY A 15 11.58 -6.35 5.39
N HIS A 16 11.47 -5.04 5.12
CA HIS A 16 11.78 -4.44 3.80
C HIS A 16 11.16 -5.14 2.58
N GLY A 17 9.93 -5.62 2.67
CA GLY A 17 9.25 -6.27 1.55
C GLY A 17 7.88 -6.82 1.94
N VAL A 18 7.43 -7.83 1.20
CA VAL A 18 6.16 -8.53 1.44
C VAL A 18 6.36 -9.60 2.53
N ASP A 19 6.28 -9.19 3.78
CA ASP A 19 6.37 -10.07 4.96
C ASP A 19 5.02 -10.31 5.66
N ALA A 20 3.96 -9.74 5.09
CA ALA A 20 2.60 -9.69 5.64
C ALA A 20 2.50 -9.09 7.06
N SER A 21 3.46 -8.25 7.48
CA SER A 21 3.45 -7.58 8.79
C SER A 21 2.23 -6.67 9.02
N ASN A 22 1.59 -6.20 7.95
CA ASN A 22 0.31 -5.48 8.05
C ASN A 22 -0.85 -6.38 8.55
N ILE A 23 -0.73 -7.70 8.43
CA ILE A 23 -1.68 -8.70 8.95
C ILE A 23 -1.18 -9.21 10.31
N TYR A 24 0.10 -9.58 10.40
CA TYR A 24 0.65 -10.31 11.55
C TYR A 24 1.38 -9.47 12.59
N GLY A 25 1.55 -8.17 12.38
CA GLY A 25 2.39 -7.29 13.22
C GLY A 25 3.83 -7.19 12.72
N ASP A 26 4.52 -6.12 13.12
CA ASP A 26 5.92 -5.82 12.78
C ASP A 26 6.93 -6.34 13.81
N ASP A 27 6.46 -6.82 14.97
CA ASP A 27 7.25 -7.51 15.98
C ASP A 27 6.58 -8.79 16.48
N LEU A 28 7.39 -9.65 17.11
CA LEU A 28 6.95 -10.98 17.59
C LEU A 28 5.94 -10.87 18.74
N MET A 29 6.06 -9.87 19.61
CA MET A 29 5.12 -9.68 20.72
C MET A 29 3.72 -9.38 20.19
N ARG A 30 3.62 -8.43 19.25
CA ARG A 30 2.38 -8.09 18.57
C ARG A 30 1.81 -9.30 17.86
N GLN A 31 2.64 -10.07 17.15
CA GLN A 31 2.21 -11.30 16.49
C GLN A 31 1.57 -12.30 17.46
N HIS A 32 2.22 -12.57 18.61
CA HIS A 32 1.65 -13.46 19.63
C HIS A 32 0.35 -12.91 20.22
N GLN A 33 0.22 -11.59 20.40
CA GLN A 33 -1.01 -10.98 20.91
C GLN A 33 -2.19 -11.15 19.93
N LEU A 34 -1.93 -11.11 18.62
CA LEU A 34 -2.93 -11.26 17.56
C LEU A 34 -3.33 -12.72 17.28
N ARG A 35 -2.47 -13.69 17.61
CA ARG A 35 -2.74 -15.12 17.41
C ARG A 35 -3.71 -15.69 18.43
N LEU A 36 -4.52 -16.66 17.99
CA LEU A 36 -5.41 -17.44 18.84
C LEU A 36 -4.66 -18.50 19.64
N HIS A 37 -3.51 -18.98 19.13
CA HIS A 37 -2.74 -20.12 19.65
C HIS A 37 -3.54 -21.44 19.68
N VAL A 38 -4.51 -21.54 18.77
CA VAL A 38 -5.31 -22.74 18.51
C VAL A 38 -5.43 -22.89 17.00
N ASP A 39 -5.08 -24.08 16.50
CA ASP A 39 -5.15 -24.47 15.09
C ASP A 39 -4.50 -23.49 14.11
N GLY A 40 -3.46 -22.79 14.55
CA GLY A 40 -2.71 -21.81 13.77
C GLY A 40 -3.45 -20.51 13.50
N LYS A 41 -4.63 -20.29 14.11
CA LYS A 41 -5.53 -19.20 13.75
C LYS A 41 -5.15 -17.86 14.38
N MET A 42 -5.67 -16.80 13.78
CA MET A 42 -5.66 -15.44 14.31
C MET A 42 -6.93 -15.17 15.10
N LYS A 43 -6.85 -14.33 16.14
CA LYS A 43 -8.00 -13.88 16.92
C LYS A 43 -8.98 -13.09 16.05
N TYR A 44 -10.25 -13.22 16.36
CA TYR A 44 -11.36 -12.57 15.67
C TYR A 44 -12.53 -12.38 16.65
N GLN A 45 -13.49 -11.55 16.25
CA GLN A 45 -14.80 -11.45 16.88
C GLN A 45 -15.89 -11.84 15.87
N LEU A 46 -17.06 -12.22 16.38
CA LEU A 46 -18.25 -12.46 15.56
C LEU A 46 -19.26 -11.34 15.81
N VAL A 47 -19.62 -10.62 14.74
CA VAL A 47 -20.65 -9.58 14.77
C VAL A 47 -21.72 -9.99 13.76
N ASN A 48 -22.94 -10.24 14.24
CA ASN A 48 -24.06 -10.72 13.40
C ASN A 48 -23.74 -12.00 12.60
N GLY A 49 -22.92 -12.88 13.16
CA GLY A 49 -22.49 -14.14 12.51
C GLY A 49 -21.29 -14.00 11.57
N GLU A 50 -20.82 -12.78 11.32
CA GLU A 50 -19.71 -12.48 10.43
C GLU A 50 -18.40 -12.29 11.20
N MET A 51 -17.28 -12.77 10.62
CA MET A 51 -15.94 -12.68 11.22
C MET A 51 -15.31 -11.30 10.98
N TYR A 52 -14.88 -10.64 12.04
CA TYR A 52 -14.15 -9.36 12.01
C TYR A 52 -12.90 -9.39 12.89
N PRO A 53 -11.93 -8.48 12.68
CA PRO A 53 -10.80 -8.32 13.59
C PRO A 53 -11.27 -8.00 15.02
N PRO A 54 -10.57 -8.45 16.07
CA PRO A 54 -10.96 -8.20 17.46
C PRO A 54 -10.84 -6.71 17.79
N THR A 55 -11.32 -6.31 18.97
CA THR A 55 -11.24 -4.92 19.43
C THR A 55 -10.09 -4.71 20.41
N VAL A 56 -9.72 -3.45 20.67
CA VAL A 56 -8.69 -3.11 21.66
C VAL A 56 -9.13 -3.51 23.09
N SER A 57 -10.44 -3.57 23.37
CA SER A 57 -10.93 -4.07 24.67
C SER A 57 -10.67 -5.57 24.86
N GLU A 58 -10.66 -6.37 23.80
CA GLU A 58 -10.40 -7.81 23.85
C GLU A 58 -8.90 -8.12 23.73
N VAL A 59 -8.20 -7.38 22.87
CA VAL A 59 -6.78 -7.56 22.58
C VAL A 59 -6.08 -6.23 22.81
N PRO A 60 -5.51 -5.98 24.00
CA PRO A 60 -4.98 -4.67 24.40
C PRO A 60 -3.64 -4.39 23.70
N VAL A 61 -3.72 -4.06 22.43
CA VAL A 61 -2.62 -3.76 21.52
C VAL A 61 -2.72 -2.31 21.08
N HIS A 62 -1.57 -1.64 20.92
CA HIS A 62 -1.55 -0.25 20.45
C HIS A 62 -2.14 -0.15 19.03
N MET A 63 -3.12 0.74 18.88
CA MET A 63 -3.72 1.15 17.62
C MET A 63 -3.88 2.67 17.63
N VAL A 64 -3.64 3.29 16.48
CA VAL A 64 -3.74 4.74 16.29
C VAL A 64 -5.17 5.09 15.91
N TYR A 65 -5.86 5.74 16.85
CA TYR A 65 -7.20 6.32 16.69
C TYR A 65 -7.21 7.70 17.36
N PRO A 66 -8.19 8.58 17.05
CA PRO A 66 -8.34 9.87 17.71
C PRO A 66 -8.45 9.72 19.23
N GLU A 67 -8.01 10.75 19.97
CA GLU A 67 -8.15 10.77 21.42
C GLU A 67 -9.62 10.67 21.82
N GLY A 68 -9.93 9.85 22.84
CA GLY A 68 -11.30 9.62 23.30
C GLY A 68 -12.08 8.54 22.54
N PHE A 69 -11.52 7.93 21.47
CA PHE A 69 -12.20 6.82 20.77
C PHE A 69 -12.30 5.56 21.67
N PRO A 70 -13.50 4.99 21.88
CA PRO A 70 -13.68 3.89 22.82
C PRO A 70 -12.91 2.62 22.43
N PRO A 71 -12.26 1.90 23.39
CA PRO A 71 -11.56 0.64 23.13
C PRO A 71 -12.37 -0.42 22.35
N GLU A 72 -13.66 -0.52 22.63
CA GLU A 72 -14.60 -1.46 22.03
C GLU A 72 -14.98 -1.12 20.57
N GLN A 73 -14.66 0.09 20.10
CA GLN A 73 -14.90 0.51 18.70
C GLN A 73 -13.61 0.53 17.86
N ARG A 74 -12.46 0.27 18.50
CA ARG A 74 -11.15 0.25 17.84
C ARG A 74 -10.80 -1.16 17.42
N LEU A 75 -10.88 -1.43 16.12
CA LEU A 75 -10.45 -2.71 15.54
C LEU A 75 -8.93 -2.85 15.63
N VAL A 76 -8.47 -4.04 15.99
CA VAL A 76 -7.07 -4.43 16.13
C VAL A 76 -6.65 -5.19 14.88
N THR A 77 -5.57 -4.74 14.24
CA THR A 77 -4.97 -5.39 13.07
C THR A 77 -3.45 -5.45 13.22
N GLY A 78 -2.76 -6.12 12.29
CA GLY A 78 -1.30 -6.12 12.27
C GLY A 78 -0.71 -4.70 12.15
N GLN A 79 -1.33 -3.81 11.39
CA GLN A 79 -0.86 -2.43 11.21
C GLN A 79 -1.64 -1.42 12.08
N GLU A 80 -0.93 -0.72 12.97
CA GLU A 80 -1.50 0.23 13.95
C GLU A 80 -2.36 1.38 13.37
N LEU A 81 -2.20 1.75 12.10
CA LEU A 81 -2.88 2.85 11.40
C LEU A 81 -4.11 2.40 10.59
N PHE A 82 -4.36 1.10 10.39
CA PHE A 82 -5.44 0.65 9.49
C PHE A 82 -6.83 1.09 9.94
N GLY A 83 -7.01 1.45 11.21
CA GLY A 83 -8.26 2.04 11.73
C GLY A 83 -8.65 3.39 11.11
N ILE A 84 -7.74 4.05 10.37
CA ILE A 84 -8.00 5.35 9.72
C ILE A 84 -9.05 5.29 8.61
N LEU A 85 -9.17 4.18 7.88
CA LEU A 85 -10.08 4.07 6.73
C LEU A 85 -10.82 2.72 6.72
N PRO A 86 -12.15 2.71 6.50
CA PRO A 86 -12.95 1.49 6.33
C PRO A 86 -12.41 0.55 5.25
N GLY A 87 -11.86 1.09 4.15
CA GLY A 87 -11.24 0.27 3.11
C GLY A 87 -10.04 -0.55 3.60
N LEU A 88 -9.24 -0.01 4.54
CA LEU A 88 -8.10 -0.72 5.11
C LEU A 88 -8.55 -1.82 6.08
N THR A 89 -9.54 -1.55 6.92
CA THR A 89 -10.11 -2.57 7.81
C THR A 89 -10.91 -3.63 7.06
N MET A 90 -11.52 -3.30 5.92
CA MET A 90 -12.11 -4.26 4.99
C MET A 90 -11.05 -5.25 4.49
N TYR A 91 -9.92 -4.77 3.92
CA TYR A 91 -8.83 -5.65 3.50
C TYR A 91 -8.23 -6.45 4.66
N ALA A 92 -8.07 -5.84 5.84
CA ALA A 92 -7.61 -6.57 7.02
C ALA A 92 -8.55 -7.71 7.41
N THR A 93 -9.86 -7.51 7.26
CA THR A 93 -10.89 -8.53 7.51
C THR A 93 -10.83 -9.65 6.49
N ILE A 94 -10.68 -9.32 5.20
CA ILE A 94 -10.55 -10.32 4.12
C ILE A 94 -9.33 -11.22 4.38
N TRP A 95 -8.17 -10.63 4.65
CA TRP A 95 -6.94 -11.40 4.90
C TRP A 95 -6.96 -12.19 6.22
N LEU A 96 -7.66 -11.71 7.24
CA LEU A 96 -7.91 -12.46 8.47
C LEU A 96 -8.75 -13.71 8.19
N ARG A 97 -9.84 -13.55 7.44
CA ARG A 97 -10.71 -14.67 7.02
C ARG A 97 -9.93 -15.68 6.18
N GLU A 98 -9.13 -15.21 5.23
CA GLU A 98 -8.33 -16.08 4.36
C GLU A 98 -7.28 -16.87 5.16
N HIS A 99 -6.57 -16.21 6.08
CA HIS A 99 -5.63 -16.90 6.96
C HIS A 99 -6.31 -18.03 7.76
N ASN A 100 -7.44 -17.75 8.42
CA ASN A 100 -8.14 -18.76 9.20
C ASN A 100 -8.72 -19.88 8.33
N ARG A 101 -9.17 -19.58 7.10
CA ARG A 101 -9.64 -20.56 6.11
C ARG A 101 -8.52 -21.50 5.65
N VAL A 102 -7.33 -20.97 5.37
CA VAL A 102 -6.16 -21.77 4.99
C VAL A 102 -5.69 -22.63 6.16
N CYS A 103 -5.73 -22.12 7.40
CA CYS A 103 -5.47 -22.95 8.59
C CYS A 103 -6.41 -24.16 8.68
N ASP A 104 -7.70 -23.99 8.40
CA ASP A 104 -8.68 -25.09 8.38
C ASP A 104 -8.35 -26.14 7.31
N ILE A 105 -7.94 -25.71 6.11
CA ILE A 105 -7.49 -26.61 5.03
C ILE A 105 -6.24 -27.39 5.46
N LEU A 106 -5.23 -26.69 5.97
CA LEU A 106 -3.99 -27.32 6.41
C LEU A 106 -4.21 -28.28 7.57
N LYS A 107 -5.10 -27.96 8.52
CA LYS A 107 -5.42 -28.86 9.64
C LYS A 107 -6.09 -30.14 9.16
N ALA A 108 -6.97 -30.05 8.16
CA ALA A 108 -7.62 -31.21 7.57
C ALA A 108 -6.63 -32.14 6.83
N GLU A 109 -5.72 -31.56 6.05
CA GLU A 109 -4.68 -32.31 5.31
C GLU A 109 -3.54 -32.82 6.23
N HIS A 110 -3.28 -32.10 7.32
CA HIS A 110 -2.21 -32.41 8.26
C HIS A 110 -2.71 -32.45 9.71
N PRO A 111 -3.49 -33.48 10.11
CA PRO A 111 -4.09 -33.56 11.44
C PRO A 111 -3.09 -33.55 12.60
N THR A 112 -1.85 -33.97 12.35
CA THR A 112 -0.76 -34.04 13.33
C THR A 112 0.03 -32.74 13.49
N TRP A 113 -0.20 -31.73 12.65
CA TRP A 113 0.48 -30.43 12.80
C TRP A 113 -0.06 -29.67 14.01
N ASP A 114 0.86 -29.00 14.71
CA ASP A 114 0.57 -28.13 15.83
C ASP A 114 0.21 -26.70 15.38
N ASP A 115 -0.17 -25.86 16.35
CA ASP A 115 -0.56 -24.48 16.10
C ASP A 115 0.55 -23.66 15.42
N GLU A 116 1.79 -23.83 15.85
CA GLU A 116 2.92 -23.04 15.32
C GLU A 116 3.21 -23.40 13.86
N GLN A 117 3.24 -24.69 13.55
CA GLN A 117 3.48 -25.15 12.19
C GLN A 117 2.34 -24.74 11.25
N LEU A 118 1.08 -24.81 11.70
CA LEU A 118 -0.07 -24.31 10.94
C LEU A 118 0.05 -22.81 10.69
N PHE A 119 0.29 -22.02 11.73
CA PHE A 119 0.40 -20.56 11.62
C PHE A 119 1.51 -20.13 10.64
N GLN A 120 2.72 -20.67 10.79
CA GLN A 120 3.86 -20.29 9.94
C GLN A 120 3.68 -20.76 8.50
N THR A 121 3.14 -21.96 8.29
CA THR A 121 2.87 -22.46 6.92
C THR A 121 1.79 -21.63 6.25
N THR A 122 0.70 -21.32 6.95
CA THR A 122 -0.34 -20.42 6.43
C THR A 122 0.24 -19.05 6.08
N ARG A 123 1.09 -18.47 6.92
CA ARG A 123 1.74 -17.18 6.62
C ARG A 123 2.53 -17.23 5.31
N LEU A 124 3.26 -18.32 5.03
CA LEU A 124 3.99 -18.46 3.76
C LEU A 124 3.05 -18.54 2.55
N ILE A 125 1.93 -19.26 2.68
CA ILE A 125 0.89 -19.34 1.65
C ILE A 125 0.31 -17.95 1.37
N ILE A 126 -0.08 -17.21 2.41
CA ILE A 126 -0.62 -15.85 2.29
C ILE A 126 0.37 -14.91 1.62
N ILE A 127 1.67 -15.01 1.91
CA ILE A 127 2.70 -14.21 1.22
C ILE A 127 2.75 -14.57 -0.27
N GLY A 128 2.67 -15.85 -0.61
CA GLY A 128 2.59 -16.32 -2.00
C GLY A 128 1.37 -15.77 -2.75
N GLU A 129 0.18 -15.83 -2.12
CA GLU A 129 -1.06 -15.29 -2.67
C GLU A 129 -0.98 -13.78 -2.89
N ILE A 130 -0.46 -13.03 -1.92
CA ILE A 130 -0.28 -11.58 -2.03
C ILE A 130 0.63 -11.24 -3.22
N ILE A 131 1.78 -11.91 -3.37
CA ILE A 131 2.71 -11.64 -4.47
C ILE A 131 2.07 -12.00 -5.82
N ASN A 132 1.35 -13.12 -5.88
CA ASN A 132 0.65 -13.55 -7.08
C ASN A 132 -0.40 -12.54 -7.54
N ILE A 133 -1.30 -12.13 -6.64
CA ILE A 133 -2.34 -11.12 -6.92
C ILE A 133 -1.70 -9.79 -7.33
N ILE A 134 -0.61 -9.39 -6.67
CA ILE A 134 0.07 -8.14 -7.01
C ILE A 134 0.61 -8.20 -8.46
N ILE A 135 1.28 -9.28 -8.86
CA ILE A 135 1.88 -9.37 -10.19
C ILE A 135 0.82 -9.54 -11.28
N GLU A 136 -0.09 -10.49 -11.12
CA GLU A 136 -0.99 -10.92 -12.20
C GLU A 136 -2.25 -10.07 -12.33
N GLU A 137 -2.65 -9.33 -11.28
CA GLU A 137 -3.86 -8.51 -11.30
C GLU A 137 -3.56 -7.03 -11.05
N TYR A 138 -2.91 -6.68 -9.95
CA TYR A 138 -2.69 -5.28 -9.58
C TYR A 138 -1.73 -4.56 -10.54
N VAL A 139 -0.54 -5.11 -10.78
CA VAL A 139 0.44 -4.54 -11.73
C VAL A 139 -0.07 -4.67 -13.16
N GLN A 140 -0.81 -5.74 -13.48
CA GLN A 140 -1.45 -5.91 -14.78
C GLN A 140 -2.40 -4.74 -15.06
N GLN A 141 -3.32 -4.45 -14.14
CA GLN A 141 -4.26 -3.33 -14.24
C GLN A 141 -3.53 -1.99 -14.34
N LEU A 142 -2.55 -1.75 -13.48
CA LEU A 142 -1.82 -0.49 -13.42
C LEU A 142 -0.99 -0.22 -14.68
N SER A 143 -0.42 -1.26 -15.27
CA SER A 143 0.43 -1.15 -16.46
C SER A 143 -0.36 -0.87 -17.75
N GLY A 144 -1.62 -1.34 -17.82
CA GLY A 144 -2.42 -1.32 -19.05
C GLY A 144 -1.82 -2.17 -20.18
N TYR A 145 -0.89 -3.08 -19.87
CA TYR A 145 -0.23 -3.91 -20.88
C TYR A 145 -1.18 -4.98 -21.44
N LEU A 146 -1.07 -5.24 -22.75
CA LEU A 146 -1.69 -6.41 -23.38
C LEU A 146 -0.89 -7.69 -23.11
N LEU A 147 0.37 -7.55 -22.68
CA LEU A 147 1.16 -8.66 -22.18
C LEU A 147 0.55 -9.15 -20.87
N LYS A 148 0.23 -10.45 -20.82
CA LYS A 148 -0.18 -11.11 -19.59
C LYS A 148 1.03 -11.34 -18.71
N LEU A 149 1.11 -10.58 -17.62
CA LEU A 149 2.10 -10.75 -16.56
C LEU A 149 1.86 -12.10 -15.87
N LYS A 150 2.94 -12.70 -15.38
CA LYS A 150 2.92 -14.01 -14.74
C LYS A 150 3.81 -14.00 -13.51
N PHE A 151 3.31 -14.53 -12.40
CA PHE A 151 4.13 -14.88 -11.26
C PHE A 151 4.69 -16.29 -11.43
N ASP A 152 5.97 -16.37 -11.75
CA ASP A 152 6.68 -17.64 -11.92
C ASP A 152 8.14 -17.49 -11.47
N PRO A 153 8.45 -17.81 -10.19
CA PRO A 153 9.80 -17.71 -9.66
C PRO A 153 10.84 -18.52 -10.44
N SER A 154 10.42 -19.61 -11.10
CA SER A 154 11.33 -20.50 -11.84
C SER A 154 12.03 -19.81 -13.01
N LEU A 155 11.42 -18.74 -13.54
CA LEU A 155 12.03 -17.90 -14.58
C LEU A 155 13.34 -17.25 -14.12
N LEU A 156 13.55 -17.12 -12.80
CA LEU A 156 14.76 -16.53 -12.24
C LEU A 156 15.83 -17.54 -11.83
N PHE A 157 15.55 -18.84 -11.83
CA PHE A 157 16.46 -19.85 -11.24
C PHE A 157 17.77 -20.00 -12.00
N SER A 158 17.78 -19.72 -13.30
CA SER A 158 18.97 -19.82 -14.16
C SER A 158 19.65 -18.47 -14.41
N VAL A 159 19.26 -17.41 -13.71
CA VAL A 159 19.86 -16.06 -13.86
C VAL A 159 20.46 -15.57 -12.56
N ARG A 160 21.39 -14.61 -12.66
CA ARG A 160 21.98 -13.97 -11.49
C ARG A 160 20.99 -13.00 -10.87
N PHE A 161 20.23 -13.48 -9.90
CA PHE A 161 19.29 -12.69 -9.13
C PHE A 161 19.58 -12.80 -7.64
N GLN A 162 19.38 -11.71 -6.89
CA GLN A 162 19.58 -11.68 -5.45
C GLN A 162 18.22 -11.70 -4.75
N TYR A 163 17.96 -12.70 -3.91
CA TYR A 163 16.71 -12.84 -3.16
C TYR A 163 16.76 -12.04 -1.86
N SER A 164 16.89 -10.72 -2.01
CA SER A 164 16.86 -9.75 -0.93
C SER A 164 16.29 -8.43 -1.43
N ASN A 165 15.78 -7.61 -0.52
CA ASN A 165 15.28 -6.27 -0.86
C ASN A 165 15.61 -5.26 0.23
N ARG A 166 15.66 -3.99 -0.17
CA ARG A 166 15.72 -2.83 0.71
C ARG A 166 14.83 -1.74 0.13
N ILE A 167 13.72 -1.45 0.81
CA ILE A 167 12.82 -0.37 0.39
C ILE A 167 13.57 0.96 0.42
N ALA A 168 13.63 1.62 -0.74
CA ALA A 168 14.25 2.93 -0.91
C ALA A 168 13.28 4.05 -0.54
N LEU A 169 13.82 5.17 -0.05
CA LEU A 169 13.01 6.35 0.29
C LEU A 169 12.28 6.89 -0.94
N GLU A 170 12.94 6.90 -2.09
CA GLU A 170 12.37 7.36 -3.35
C GLU A 170 11.19 6.51 -3.79
N PHE A 171 11.21 5.20 -3.50
CA PHE A 171 10.06 4.34 -3.74
C PHE A 171 8.89 4.69 -2.80
N CYS A 172 9.18 5.03 -1.53
CA CYS A 172 8.15 5.54 -0.63
C CYS A 172 7.53 6.82 -1.17
N GLN A 173 8.33 7.81 -1.58
CA GLN A 173 7.82 9.08 -2.14
C GLN A 173 7.01 8.85 -3.42
N LEU A 174 7.50 7.99 -4.31
CA LEU A 174 6.83 7.63 -5.56
C LEU A 174 5.44 7.03 -5.32
N TYR A 175 5.25 6.26 -4.24
CA TYR A 175 3.99 5.57 -3.92
C TYR A 175 2.93 6.44 -3.21
N HIS A 176 3.12 7.76 -3.10
CA HIS A 176 2.12 8.66 -2.48
C HIS A 176 0.97 9.01 -3.44
N TRP A 177 0.21 7.99 -3.86
CA TRP A 177 -0.88 8.09 -4.85
C TRP A 177 -2.21 8.58 -4.27
N HIS A 178 -2.15 9.64 -3.47
CA HIS A 178 -3.32 10.31 -2.90
C HIS A 178 -4.35 10.82 -3.93
N PRO A 179 -3.96 11.19 -5.18
CA PRO A 179 -4.94 11.52 -6.21
C PRO A 179 -5.92 10.41 -6.60
N LEU A 180 -5.69 9.15 -6.18
CA LEU A 180 -6.67 8.07 -6.36
C LEU A 180 -7.95 8.30 -5.54
N MET A 181 -7.84 9.05 -4.44
CA MET A 181 -8.95 9.26 -3.52
C MET A 181 -10.04 10.14 -4.15
N PRO A 182 -11.31 9.72 -4.14
CA PRO A 182 -12.42 10.45 -4.75
C PRO A 182 -12.85 11.66 -3.91
N ASP A 183 -13.84 12.43 -4.37
CA ASP A 183 -14.42 13.55 -3.61
C ASP A 183 -15.31 13.07 -2.44
N SER A 184 -15.95 11.92 -2.60
CA SER A 184 -16.79 11.24 -1.61
C SER A 184 -16.75 9.73 -1.84
N PHE A 185 -17.19 8.93 -0.87
CA PHE A 185 -17.20 7.46 -0.96
C PHE A 185 -18.62 6.97 -1.16
N LEU A 186 -18.90 6.33 -2.30
CA LEU A 186 -20.22 5.82 -2.63
C LEU A 186 -20.33 4.38 -2.14
N ILE A 187 -21.26 4.09 -1.23
CA ILE A 187 -21.40 2.77 -0.59
C ILE A 187 -22.87 2.38 -0.52
N ASP A 188 -23.27 1.33 -1.24
CA ASP A 188 -24.66 0.83 -1.26
C ASP A 188 -25.73 1.91 -1.55
N GLY A 189 -25.37 2.91 -2.36
CA GLY A 189 -26.23 4.05 -2.70
C GLY A 189 -26.09 5.27 -1.79
N ASP A 190 -25.38 5.14 -0.65
CA ASP A 190 -25.07 6.27 0.22
C ASP A 190 -23.82 7.01 -0.24
N GLU A 191 -23.84 8.34 -0.16
CA GLU A 191 -22.67 9.19 -0.39
C GLU A 191 -22.05 9.59 0.95
N ILE A 192 -20.88 9.04 1.25
CA ILE A 192 -20.18 9.26 2.52
C ILE A 192 -19.07 10.31 2.31
N PRO A 193 -19.16 11.49 2.95
CA PRO A 193 -18.09 12.48 2.88
C PRO A 193 -16.88 12.06 3.73
N TYR A 194 -15.71 12.66 3.47
CA TYR A 194 -14.46 12.40 4.23
C TYR A 194 -14.63 12.49 5.75
N SER A 195 -15.42 13.46 6.23
CA SER A 195 -15.69 13.68 7.66
C SER A 195 -16.40 12.51 8.34
N GLN A 196 -17.10 11.67 7.58
CA GLN A 196 -17.80 10.48 8.06
C GLN A 196 -17.09 9.17 7.68
N PHE A 197 -16.13 9.21 6.76
CA PHE A 197 -15.36 8.04 6.35
C PHE A 197 -14.12 7.82 7.24
N PHE A 198 -13.40 8.89 7.59
CA PHE A 198 -12.18 8.79 8.38
C PHE A 198 -12.46 8.31 9.80
N TYR A 199 -11.67 7.33 10.26
CA TYR A 199 -11.79 6.68 11.58
C TYR A 199 -13.15 6.03 11.88
N ASN A 200 -14.02 5.87 10.87
CA ASN A 200 -15.35 5.30 11.07
C ASN A 200 -15.39 3.81 10.75
N THR A 201 -14.81 3.01 11.65
CA THR A 201 -14.78 1.54 11.55
C THR A 201 -16.18 0.91 11.60
N SER A 202 -17.21 1.64 12.06
CA SER A 202 -18.58 1.16 12.09
C SER A 202 -19.18 0.93 10.70
N LEU A 203 -18.70 1.65 9.67
CA LEU A 203 -19.15 1.46 8.28
C LEU A 203 -18.90 0.03 7.78
N LEU A 204 -17.76 -0.56 8.18
CA LEU A 204 -17.45 -1.96 7.86
C LEU A 204 -18.48 -2.94 8.43
N MET A 205 -18.87 -2.77 9.69
CA MET A 205 -19.84 -3.65 10.34
C MET A 205 -21.29 -3.34 9.91
N HIS A 206 -21.56 -2.10 9.49
CA HIS A 206 -22.86 -1.67 9.01
C HIS A 206 -23.18 -2.24 7.63
N TYR A 207 -22.29 -2.06 6.66
CA TYR A 207 -22.50 -2.53 5.29
C TYR A 207 -22.06 -3.98 5.07
N GLY A 208 -21.08 -4.47 5.84
CA GLY A 208 -20.43 -5.76 5.59
C GLY A 208 -19.33 -5.67 4.53
N VAL A 209 -18.53 -6.73 4.43
CA VAL A 209 -17.39 -6.80 3.49
C VAL A 209 -17.90 -6.80 2.05
N GLU A 210 -18.98 -7.51 1.78
CA GLU A 210 -19.54 -7.75 0.44
C GLU A 210 -19.96 -6.44 -0.23
N LYS A 211 -20.73 -5.60 0.47
CA LYS A 211 -21.21 -4.33 -0.05
C LYS A 211 -20.08 -3.31 -0.24
N LEU A 212 -19.10 -3.30 0.68
CA LEU A 212 -17.93 -2.45 0.54
C LEU A 212 -17.09 -2.86 -0.68
N VAL A 213 -16.84 -4.16 -0.86
CA VAL A 213 -16.11 -4.67 -2.02
C VAL A 213 -16.85 -4.33 -3.32
N ASP A 214 -18.16 -4.58 -3.40
CA ASP A 214 -18.95 -4.24 -4.59
C ASP A 214 -18.90 -2.74 -4.90
N SER A 215 -19.10 -1.90 -3.89
CA SER A 215 -19.14 -0.45 -4.06
C SER A 215 -17.78 0.13 -4.48
N PHE A 216 -16.70 -0.27 -3.81
CA PHE A 216 -15.35 0.17 -4.16
C PHE A 216 -14.85 -0.40 -5.50
N SER A 217 -15.38 -1.53 -5.94
CA SER A 217 -15.08 -2.08 -7.27
C SER A 217 -15.78 -1.33 -8.40
N ARG A 218 -16.88 -0.62 -8.10
CA ARG A 218 -17.66 0.16 -9.09
C ARG A 218 -17.25 1.62 -9.15
N GLN A 219 -16.85 2.20 -8.02
CA GLN A 219 -16.46 3.60 -7.97
C GLN A 219 -15.11 3.82 -8.64
N PRO A 220 -15.00 4.70 -9.65
CA PRO A 220 -13.72 5.00 -10.28
C PRO A 220 -12.80 5.75 -9.31
N ALA A 221 -11.51 5.43 -9.36
CA ALA A 221 -10.46 6.19 -8.68
C ALA A 221 -9.97 7.34 -9.56
N GLY A 222 -9.35 8.35 -8.93
CA GLY A 222 -8.79 9.50 -9.63
C GLY A 222 -7.50 9.20 -10.40
N GLN A 223 -7.18 10.05 -11.37
CA GLN A 223 -5.92 10.02 -12.12
C GLN A 223 -4.73 10.38 -11.21
N ILE A 224 -3.61 9.65 -11.30
CA ILE A 224 -2.42 9.90 -10.45
C ILE A 224 -1.54 11.01 -11.02
N GLY A 225 -1.09 10.88 -12.27
CA GLY A 225 -0.21 11.85 -12.93
C GLY A 225 -0.96 12.99 -13.63
N GLY A 226 -0.22 14.00 -14.09
CA GLY A 226 -0.77 15.17 -14.77
C GLY A 226 -1.12 16.35 -13.85
N GLY A 227 -1.03 16.17 -12.53
CA GLY A 227 -1.28 17.22 -11.54
C GLY A 227 -2.76 17.51 -11.26
N HIS A 228 -2.99 18.50 -10.39
CA HIS A 228 -4.31 19.08 -10.06
C HIS A 228 -5.44 18.12 -9.63
N ASN A 229 -5.12 16.92 -9.14
CA ASN A 229 -6.14 15.91 -8.84
C ASN A 229 -6.10 15.34 -7.39
N SER A 230 -5.47 16.05 -6.44
CA SER A 230 -5.51 15.65 -5.02
C SER A 230 -6.65 16.33 -4.29
N HIS A 231 -7.52 15.55 -3.65
CA HIS A 231 -8.59 16.09 -2.80
C HIS A 231 -8.03 16.88 -1.60
N GLU A 232 -8.72 17.95 -1.18
CA GLU A 232 -8.25 18.87 -0.13
C GLU A 232 -7.92 18.17 1.19
N ALA A 233 -8.69 17.13 1.53
CA ALA A 233 -8.53 16.37 2.77
C ALA A 233 -7.17 15.65 2.87
N VAL A 234 -6.47 15.43 1.75
CA VAL A 234 -5.18 14.72 1.70
C VAL A 234 -4.01 15.60 1.23
N LEU A 235 -4.25 16.87 0.87
CA LEU A 235 -3.19 17.79 0.39
C LEU A 235 -2.06 18.00 1.41
N LYS A 236 -2.38 17.99 2.71
CA LYS A 236 -1.37 18.09 3.77
C LYS A 236 -0.33 16.98 3.69
N VAL A 237 -0.71 15.79 3.21
CA VAL A 237 0.22 14.67 3.04
C VAL A 237 1.22 14.98 1.92
N ALA A 238 0.76 15.50 0.78
CA ALA A 238 1.66 15.91 -0.31
C ALA A 238 2.66 16.98 0.15
N GLU A 239 2.24 17.96 0.95
CA GLU A 239 3.13 18.95 1.55
C GLU A 239 4.20 18.29 2.45
N MET A 240 3.79 17.33 3.28
CA MET A 240 4.72 16.59 4.16
C MET A 240 5.77 15.83 3.35
N VAL A 241 5.39 15.21 2.22
CA VAL A 241 6.32 14.50 1.33
C VAL A 241 7.36 15.46 0.72
N ILE A 242 6.93 16.64 0.27
CA ILE A 242 7.86 17.66 -0.26
C ILE A 242 8.84 18.09 0.82
N ARG A 243 8.35 18.36 2.05
CA ARG A 243 9.21 18.72 3.18
C ARG A 243 10.20 17.61 3.54
N GLU A 244 9.77 16.34 3.52
CA GLU A 244 10.63 15.18 3.77
C GLU A 244 11.70 15.04 2.68
N SER A 245 11.32 15.17 1.41
CA SER A 245 12.23 15.16 0.26
C SER A 245 13.36 16.20 0.42
N ARG A 246 13.01 17.42 0.83
CA ARG A 246 13.98 18.49 1.11
C ARG A 246 14.87 18.16 2.31
N ALA A 247 14.28 17.67 3.40
CA ALA A 247 15.02 17.31 4.62
C ALA A 247 16.02 16.16 4.38
N THR A 248 15.68 15.23 3.49
CA THR A 248 16.51 14.08 3.12
C THR A 248 17.42 14.36 1.92
N ARG A 249 17.35 15.58 1.35
CA ARG A 249 18.21 16.05 0.26
C ARG A 249 18.15 15.16 -0.98
N VAL A 250 16.95 14.69 -1.30
CA VAL A 250 16.68 13.96 -2.55
C VAL A 250 17.13 14.83 -3.73
N GLN A 251 17.83 14.22 -4.68
CA GLN A 251 18.33 14.93 -5.85
C GLN A 251 17.19 15.41 -6.77
N PRO A 252 17.43 16.40 -7.64
CA PRO A 252 16.43 16.86 -8.60
C PRO A 252 15.92 15.72 -9.50
N PHE A 253 14.68 15.87 -9.97
CA PHE A 253 13.97 14.91 -10.79
C PHE A 253 14.77 14.48 -12.03
N ASN A 254 15.43 15.41 -12.72
CA ASN A 254 16.27 15.10 -13.89
C ASN A 254 17.49 14.23 -13.56
N GLN A 255 18.01 14.25 -12.33
CA GLN A 255 19.08 13.33 -11.90
C GLN A 255 18.54 11.90 -11.76
N TYR A 256 17.32 11.74 -11.25
CA TYR A 256 16.65 10.45 -11.22
C TYR A 256 16.29 9.96 -12.61
N ARG A 257 15.81 10.83 -13.52
CA ARG A 257 15.61 10.46 -14.93
C ARG A 257 16.88 9.87 -15.53
N LYS A 258 18.02 10.54 -15.39
CA LYS A 258 19.33 10.03 -15.83
C LYS A 258 19.68 8.69 -15.18
N ARG A 259 19.47 8.55 -13.86
CA ARG A 259 19.76 7.32 -13.10
C ARG A 259 18.94 6.12 -13.58
N PHE A 260 17.73 6.36 -14.08
CA PHE A 260 16.83 5.34 -14.65
C PHE A 260 16.87 5.31 -16.19
N ASN A 261 17.95 5.80 -16.81
CA ASN A 261 18.19 5.79 -18.26
C ASN A 261 17.17 6.56 -19.10
N LEU A 262 16.50 7.55 -18.51
CA LEU A 262 15.60 8.47 -19.21
C LEU A 262 16.34 9.75 -19.59
N LYS A 263 15.90 10.36 -20.70
CA LYS A 263 16.37 11.68 -21.11
C LYS A 263 15.85 12.73 -20.13
N PRO A 264 16.71 13.62 -19.57
CA PRO A 264 16.23 14.73 -18.77
C PRO A 264 15.35 15.66 -19.61
N TYR A 265 14.36 16.29 -18.97
CA TYR A 265 13.57 17.33 -19.63
C TYR A 265 14.40 18.60 -19.80
N THR A 266 14.20 19.28 -20.93
CA THR A 266 14.90 20.51 -21.30
C THR A 266 14.14 21.78 -20.95
N SER A 267 12.84 21.69 -20.68
CA SER A 267 11.99 22.80 -20.25
C SER A 267 10.76 22.28 -19.51
N PHE A 268 10.08 23.15 -18.76
CA PHE A 268 8.78 22.83 -18.15
C PHE A 268 7.68 22.60 -19.21
N TYR A 269 7.81 23.19 -20.40
CA TYR A 269 6.88 23.00 -21.52
C TYR A 269 7.05 21.64 -22.22
N ASP A 270 8.22 20.99 -22.09
CA ASP A 270 8.41 19.60 -22.52
C ASP A 270 7.85 18.61 -21.49
N PHE A 271 7.87 19.01 -20.21
CA PHE A 271 7.52 18.20 -19.04
C PHE A 271 6.00 18.03 -18.84
N THR A 272 5.23 19.09 -19.09
CA THR A 272 3.76 19.08 -18.97
C THR A 272 3.09 19.61 -20.23
N ASP A 273 1.88 19.14 -20.50
CA ASP A 273 1.03 19.67 -21.58
C ASP A 273 0.15 20.86 -21.11
N ASP A 274 0.24 21.24 -19.82
CA ASP A 274 -0.40 22.41 -19.23
C ASP A 274 0.54 23.61 -19.23
N ILE A 275 0.26 24.59 -20.11
CA ILE A 275 1.07 25.80 -20.31
C ILE A 275 1.09 26.69 -19.04
N GLU A 276 -0.03 26.76 -18.32
CA GLU A 276 -0.13 27.58 -17.11
C GLU A 276 0.68 26.95 -15.97
N MET A 277 0.60 25.63 -15.82
CA MET A 277 1.45 24.89 -14.88
C MET A 277 2.93 25.02 -15.25
N ALA A 278 3.29 24.89 -16.54
CA ALA A 278 4.67 25.05 -16.98
C ALA A 278 5.23 26.43 -16.62
N ARG A 279 4.48 27.50 -16.89
CA ARG A 279 4.86 28.88 -16.55
C ARG A 279 5.00 29.07 -15.05
N GLY A 280 4.05 28.57 -14.25
CA GLY A 280 4.12 28.68 -12.79
C GLY A 280 5.31 27.92 -12.20
N LEU A 281 5.61 26.73 -12.71
CA LEU A 281 6.78 25.96 -12.29
C LEU A 281 8.10 26.64 -12.69
N GLU A 282 8.15 27.24 -13.89
CA GLU A 282 9.31 28.00 -14.36
C GLU A 282 9.58 29.23 -13.48
N GLU A 283 8.53 29.96 -13.08
CA GLU A 283 8.65 31.09 -12.14
C GLU A 283 9.12 30.65 -10.75
N LEU A 284 8.63 29.51 -10.25
CA LEU A 284 8.93 29.01 -8.90
C LEU A 284 10.33 28.38 -8.79
N TYR A 285 10.74 27.56 -9.76
CA TYR A 285 11.99 26.81 -9.73
C TYR A 285 13.13 27.50 -10.48
N GLY A 286 12.83 28.33 -11.48
CA GLY A 286 13.81 29.02 -12.34
C GLY A 286 14.53 28.12 -13.34
N ASP A 287 14.69 26.83 -13.06
CA ASP A 287 15.39 25.84 -13.91
C ASP A 287 14.71 24.47 -13.80
N ILE A 288 14.50 23.80 -14.93
CA ILE A 288 13.97 22.43 -14.99
C ILE A 288 14.88 21.42 -14.29
N ASP A 289 16.19 21.67 -14.26
CA ASP A 289 17.16 20.84 -13.53
C ASP A 289 17.09 21.05 -12.00
N ALA A 290 16.30 22.02 -11.52
CA ALA A 290 16.01 22.23 -10.10
C ALA A 290 14.69 21.59 -9.62
N LEU A 291 13.86 21.06 -10.54
CA LEU A 291 12.58 20.43 -10.21
C LEU A 291 12.76 19.28 -9.20
N GLU A 292 12.02 19.33 -8.09
CA GLU A 292 12.06 18.30 -7.04
C GLU A 292 11.47 16.95 -7.50
N PHE A 293 11.95 15.84 -6.93
CA PHE A 293 11.54 14.49 -7.32
C PHE A 293 10.03 14.23 -7.25
N TYR A 294 9.41 14.41 -6.08
CA TYR A 294 7.99 14.10 -5.88
C TYR A 294 7.04 14.97 -6.74
N PRO A 295 7.21 16.31 -6.81
CA PRO A 295 6.49 17.13 -7.78
C PRO A 295 6.73 16.69 -9.23
N GLY A 296 7.98 16.37 -9.59
CA GLY A 296 8.30 15.87 -10.93
C GLY A 296 7.53 14.60 -11.29
N VAL A 297 7.41 13.65 -10.37
CA VAL A 297 6.69 12.39 -10.59
C VAL A 297 5.17 12.58 -10.72
N LEU A 298 4.56 13.49 -9.96
CA LEU A 298 3.09 13.70 -10.00
C LEU A 298 2.63 14.66 -11.09
N LEU A 299 3.45 15.65 -11.45
CA LEU A 299 3.08 16.69 -12.41
C LEU A 299 3.50 16.36 -13.85
N GLU A 300 4.27 15.29 -14.06
CA GLU A 300 4.64 14.83 -15.40
C GLU A 300 3.40 14.51 -16.22
N LYS A 301 3.40 14.93 -17.49
CA LYS A 301 2.35 14.56 -18.43
C LYS A 301 2.18 13.04 -18.52
N THR A 302 0.93 12.61 -18.65
CA THR A 302 0.58 11.20 -18.61
C THR A 302 0.85 10.53 -19.96
N ARG A 303 1.09 9.21 -19.93
CA ARG A 303 1.09 8.43 -21.18
C ARG A 303 -0.34 8.41 -21.74
N PRO A 304 -0.55 8.36 -23.07
CA PRO A 304 -1.89 8.24 -23.63
C PRO A 304 -2.66 7.05 -23.04
N GLY A 305 -3.80 7.31 -22.39
CA GLY A 305 -4.61 6.30 -21.71
C GLY A 305 -4.00 5.70 -20.43
N GLY A 306 -2.86 6.21 -19.95
CA GLY A 306 -2.19 5.77 -18.74
C GLY A 306 -2.58 6.61 -17.52
N ILE A 307 -2.55 6.00 -16.33
CA ILE A 307 -2.89 6.67 -15.05
C ILE A 307 -1.79 7.62 -14.54
N PHE A 308 -0.58 7.54 -15.11
CA PHE A 308 0.58 8.36 -14.77
C PHE A 308 1.57 8.54 -15.93
N GLY A 309 2.60 9.36 -15.73
CA GLY A 309 3.68 9.63 -16.69
C GLY A 309 4.71 8.52 -16.82
N GLU A 310 5.67 8.74 -17.73
CA GLU A 310 6.77 7.80 -18.02
C GLU A 310 7.63 7.50 -16.79
N SER A 311 7.99 8.53 -16.02
CA SER A 311 8.90 8.39 -14.89
C SER A 311 8.35 7.49 -13.80
N MET A 312 7.02 7.53 -13.55
CA MET A 312 6.37 6.67 -12.56
C MET A 312 6.57 5.19 -12.90
N VAL A 313 6.47 4.82 -14.18
CA VAL A 313 6.66 3.44 -14.65
C VAL A 313 8.13 3.03 -14.54
N GLU A 314 9.02 3.82 -15.15
CA GLU A 314 10.42 3.44 -15.32
C GLU A 314 11.21 3.50 -14.02
N MET A 315 10.78 4.33 -13.06
CA MET A 315 11.34 4.38 -11.71
C MET A 315 10.64 3.40 -10.76
N GLY A 316 9.31 3.28 -10.85
CA GLY A 316 8.51 2.46 -9.94
C GLY A 316 8.61 0.95 -10.20
N ALA A 317 8.64 0.53 -11.47
CA ALA A 317 8.65 -0.88 -11.84
C ALA A 317 9.89 -1.64 -11.32
N PRO A 318 11.13 -1.12 -11.43
CA PRO A 318 12.30 -1.79 -10.86
C PRO A 318 12.20 -2.00 -9.35
N PHE A 319 11.70 -1.02 -8.59
CA PHE A 319 11.51 -1.16 -7.14
C PHE A 319 10.42 -2.18 -6.81
N SER A 320 9.28 -2.13 -7.52
CA SER A 320 8.16 -3.05 -7.32
C SER A 320 8.58 -4.50 -7.60
N LEU A 321 9.12 -4.78 -8.79
CA LEU A 321 9.53 -6.13 -9.18
C LEU A 321 10.63 -6.69 -8.27
N LYS A 322 11.59 -5.84 -7.86
CA LYS A 322 12.63 -6.25 -6.90
C LYS A 322 12.06 -6.57 -5.52
N GLY A 323 11.07 -5.80 -5.05
CA GLY A 323 10.40 -6.06 -3.78
C GLY A 323 9.57 -7.34 -3.76
N LEU A 324 8.98 -7.71 -4.90
CA LEU A 324 8.17 -8.92 -5.07
C LEU A 324 9.04 -10.17 -5.27
N LEU A 325 9.84 -10.20 -6.34
CA LEU A 325 10.65 -11.37 -6.69
C LEU A 325 11.89 -11.53 -5.82
N GLY A 326 12.31 -10.46 -5.13
CA GLY A 326 13.37 -10.50 -4.11
C GLY A 326 12.95 -11.17 -2.81
N ASN A 327 11.68 -11.58 -2.68
CA ASN A 327 11.20 -12.31 -1.51
C ASN A 327 11.85 -13.70 -1.42
N PRO A 328 12.29 -14.16 -0.23
CA PRO A 328 12.86 -15.49 -0.06
C PRO A 328 11.96 -16.65 -0.51
N ILE A 329 10.62 -16.50 -0.50
CA ILE A 329 9.72 -17.56 -1.00
C ILE A 329 9.85 -17.82 -2.51
N CYS A 330 10.51 -16.92 -3.24
CA CYS A 330 10.78 -17.06 -4.68
C CYS A 330 12.14 -17.70 -4.97
N SER A 331 12.92 -18.07 -3.94
CA SER A 331 14.25 -18.66 -4.12
C SER A 331 14.17 -20.15 -4.51
N PRO A 332 15.14 -20.67 -5.30
CA PRO A 332 15.18 -22.06 -5.75
C PRO A 332 15.48 -23.09 -4.65
#